data_AF-A0A966VMY1-F1
#
_entry.id   AF-A0A966VMY1-F1
#
_cell.length_a   1.000
_cell.length_b   1.000
_cell.length_c   1.000
_cell.angle_alpha   90.00
_cell.angle_beta   90.00
_cell.angle_gamma   90.00
#
_symmetry.space_group_name_H-M   'P 1'
#
loop_
_entity.id
_entity.type
_entity.pdbx_description
1 polymer ?
#
loop_
_entity_poly.entity_id
_entity_poly.type
_entity_poly.pdbx_seq_one_letter_code
_entity_poly.pdbx_strand_id
1 'polypeptide(L)'
;MTTSAISTILDNFLEEAIKLSPIGATMLGVPGFDDQLDDLSMEGNEKRAELTRKTLTAIKNETPINEFDRIAKDVAIERLTSELNLNDTFEARILFNLISSPVTSIRQVFEMMKPDQAETVSNVTKRLAGIDAAFAGWKSSLEFAAEKGKFNSRRQVIATAGQLESFSKGAFTAVAKKFNPAGDNQGLMDAAKSAEAACASLSTWMRDSYAPKCLAVDGVGEERYKMWARHFTGANLDLRDTYEWGIKQLEIINERMWSAA
;
A
#
# COMPACT_ATOMS: atom_id res chain seq x y z
N MET A 1 20.07 -23.86 2.76
CA MET A 1 20.89 -22.69 3.16
C MET A 1 21.14 -22.81 4.64
N THR A 2 22.38 -22.59 5.10
CA THR A 2 22.71 -22.57 6.53
C THR A 2 22.02 -21.36 7.17
N THR A 3 21.27 -21.57 8.25
CA THR A 3 20.66 -20.49 9.02
C THR A 3 21.76 -19.61 9.63
N SER A 4 21.76 -18.31 9.34
CA SER A 4 22.65 -17.31 9.92
C SER A 4 21.87 -16.41 10.89
N ALA A 5 22.58 -15.60 11.67
CA ALA A 5 21.93 -14.58 12.50
C ALA A 5 21.15 -13.56 11.63
N ILE A 6 21.73 -13.15 10.49
CA ILE A 6 21.08 -12.26 9.52
C ILE A 6 19.82 -12.90 8.95
N SER A 7 19.88 -14.15 8.48
CA SER A 7 18.70 -14.81 7.92
C SER A 7 17.59 -14.93 8.97
N THR A 8 17.94 -15.30 10.21
CA THR A 8 16.98 -15.40 11.33
C THR A 8 16.31 -14.06 11.64
N ILE A 9 17.06 -12.95 11.62
CA ILE A 9 16.49 -11.61 11.83
C ILE A 9 15.49 -11.25 10.72
N LEU A 10 15.84 -11.54 9.46
CA LEU A 10 15.00 -11.23 8.31
C LEU A 10 13.77 -12.14 8.22
N ASP A 11 13.90 -13.42 8.56
CA ASP A 11 12.78 -14.37 8.66
C ASP A 11 11.78 -13.90 9.72
N ASN A 12 12.27 -13.56 10.91
CA ASN A 12 11.43 -13.00 11.98
C ASN A 12 10.77 -11.68 11.57
N PHE A 13 11.48 -10.80 10.85
CA PHE A 13 10.89 -9.57 10.33
C PHE A 13 9.73 -9.86 9.39
N LEU A 14 9.90 -10.82 8.47
CA LEU A 14 8.84 -11.21 7.53
C LEU A 14 7.63 -11.79 8.27
N GLU A 15 7.84 -12.70 9.23
CA GLU A 15 6.77 -13.30 10.03
C GLU A 15 5.95 -12.24 10.80
N GLU A 16 6.62 -11.26 11.40
CA GLU A 16 5.95 -10.16 12.10
C GLU A 16 5.28 -9.17 11.14
N ALA A 17 5.92 -8.86 10.00
CA ALA A 17 5.37 -7.95 9.00
C ALA A 17 4.08 -8.48 8.37
N ILE A 18 4.00 -9.80 8.14
CA ILE A 18 2.79 -10.49 7.65
C ILE A 18 1.62 -10.25 8.59
N LYS A 19 1.83 -10.34 9.91
CA LYS A 19 0.78 -10.11 10.93
C LYS A 19 0.26 -8.66 10.91
N LEU A 20 1.12 -7.71 10.51
CA LEU A 20 0.77 -6.29 10.41
C LEU A 20 0.13 -5.90 9.06
N SER A 21 0.09 -6.82 8.09
CA SER A 21 -0.60 -6.63 6.81
C SER A 21 -1.42 -7.87 6.43
N PRO A 22 -2.59 -8.08 7.04
CA PRO A 22 -3.52 -9.15 6.65
C PRO A 22 -3.85 -9.18 5.15
N ILE A 23 -3.94 -8.04 4.47
CA ILE A 23 -4.12 -7.99 3.01
C ILE A 23 -2.86 -8.54 2.33
N GLY A 24 -1.67 -8.10 2.75
CA GLY A 24 -0.40 -8.63 2.26
C GLY A 24 -0.25 -10.13 2.47
N ALA A 25 -0.67 -10.66 3.63
CA ALA A 25 -0.70 -12.08 3.93
C ALA A 25 -1.53 -12.87 2.90
N THR A 26 -2.76 -12.43 2.61
CA THR A 26 -3.60 -13.03 1.56
C THR A 26 -2.94 -12.96 0.19
N MET A 27 -2.34 -11.82 -0.18
CA MET A 27 -1.66 -11.64 -1.48
C MET A 27 -0.46 -12.59 -1.65
N LEU A 28 0.23 -12.91 -0.56
CA LEU A 28 1.36 -13.85 -0.53
C LEU A 28 0.92 -15.32 -0.38
N GLY A 29 -0.38 -15.58 -0.20
CA GLY A 29 -0.92 -16.92 0.02
C GLY A 29 -0.66 -17.47 1.42
N VAL A 30 -0.40 -16.59 2.40
CA VAL A 30 -0.21 -16.97 3.81
C VAL A 30 -1.58 -17.09 4.49
N PRO A 31 -1.96 -18.27 5.00
CA PRO A 31 -3.27 -18.49 5.61
C PRO A 31 -3.37 -17.84 7.00
N GLY A 32 -4.60 -17.73 7.52
CA GLY A 32 -4.89 -17.33 8.91
C GLY A 32 -5.25 -15.85 9.11
N PHE A 33 -5.20 -15.03 8.05
CA PHE A 33 -5.48 -13.58 8.11
C PHE A 33 -6.60 -13.14 7.13
N ASP A 34 -7.23 -14.10 6.46
CA ASP A 34 -8.22 -13.86 5.40
C ASP A 34 -9.50 -13.17 5.87
N ASP A 35 -9.71 -13.09 7.19
CA ASP A 35 -10.84 -12.43 7.82
C ASP A 35 -10.57 -11.00 8.28
N GLN A 36 -9.34 -10.50 8.07
CA GLN A 36 -8.87 -9.21 8.57
C GLN A 36 -8.48 -8.25 7.43
N LEU A 37 -8.44 -6.97 7.76
CA LEU A 37 -7.88 -5.89 6.93
C LEU A 37 -6.69 -5.26 7.65
N ASP A 38 -5.82 -4.60 6.90
CA ASP A 38 -4.73 -3.81 7.45
C ASP A 38 -5.25 -2.66 8.34
N ASP A 39 -4.56 -2.40 9.45
CA ASP A 39 -4.76 -1.17 10.22
C ASP A 39 -4.12 0.01 9.48
N LEU A 40 -4.97 0.86 8.89
CA LEU A 40 -4.56 2.01 8.10
C LEU A 40 -4.38 3.29 8.94
N SER A 41 -4.62 3.22 10.25
CA SER A 41 -4.44 4.32 11.19
C SER A 41 -2.96 4.64 11.45
N MET A 42 -2.69 5.79 12.07
CA MET A 42 -1.33 6.13 12.51
C MET A 42 -0.77 5.11 13.51
N GLU A 43 -1.61 4.48 14.32
CA GLU A 43 -1.18 3.42 15.24
C GLU A 43 -0.67 2.19 14.48
N GLY A 44 -1.43 1.71 13.49
CA GLY A 44 -1.01 0.61 12.62
C GLY A 44 0.23 0.93 11.79
N ASN A 45 0.35 2.18 11.32
CA ASN A 45 1.55 2.65 10.63
C ASN A 45 2.76 2.70 11.56
N GLU A 46 2.60 3.14 12.81
CA GLU A 46 3.67 3.22 13.80
C GLU A 46 4.15 1.82 14.23
N LYS A 47 3.25 0.84 14.39
CA LYS A 47 3.62 -0.57 14.62
C LYS A 47 4.54 -1.11 13.53
N ARG A 48 4.24 -0.80 12.26
CA ARG A 48 5.10 -1.16 11.11
C ARG A 48 6.44 -0.44 11.17
N ALA A 49 6.44 0.87 11.43
CA ALA A 49 7.67 1.65 11.53
C ALA A 49 8.57 1.19 12.69
N GLU A 50 8.00 0.80 13.83
CA GLU A 50 8.76 0.28 14.96
C GLU A 50 9.36 -1.09 14.67
N LEU A 51 8.62 -1.99 14.02
CA LEU A 51 9.16 -3.25 13.52
C LEU A 51 10.35 -3.00 12.57
N THR A 52 10.18 -2.10 11.59
CA THR A 52 11.24 -1.71 10.65
C THR A 52 12.47 -1.14 11.38
N ARG A 53 12.29 -0.25 12.37
CA ARG A 53 13.37 0.31 13.20
C ARG A 53 14.13 -0.76 13.98
N LYS A 54 13.39 -1.67 14.63
CA LYS A 54 13.96 -2.77 15.42
C LYS A 54 14.81 -3.68 14.54
N THR A 55 14.28 -4.09 13.38
CA THR A 55 14.99 -4.93 12.42
C THR A 55 16.22 -4.25 11.86
N LEU A 56 16.11 -2.96 11.47
CA LEU A 56 17.25 -2.19 10.95
C LEU A 56 18.39 -2.11 11.97
N THR A 57 18.05 -1.88 13.24
CA THR A 57 19.02 -1.83 14.34
C THR A 57 19.71 -3.18 14.53
N ALA A 58 18.95 -4.27 14.53
CA ALA A 58 19.49 -5.63 14.66
C ALA A 58 20.43 -5.99 13.50
N ILE A 59 20.01 -5.77 12.25
CA ILE A 59 20.81 -6.07 11.06
C ILE A 59 22.10 -5.25 11.00
N LYS A 60 22.07 -3.96 11.38
CA LYS A 60 23.28 -3.11 11.39
C LYS A 60 24.37 -3.67 12.30
N ASN A 61 23.98 -4.24 13.43
CA ASN A 61 24.90 -4.75 14.46
C ASN A 61 25.44 -6.16 14.17
N GLU A 62 24.90 -6.86 13.16
CA GLU A 62 25.29 -8.26 12.88
C GLU A 62 26.46 -8.36 11.89
N THR A 63 27.33 -9.36 12.01
CA THR A 63 28.48 -9.54 11.10
C THR A 63 28.19 -10.62 10.07
N PRO A 64 28.22 -10.33 8.76
CA PRO A 64 28.04 -11.34 7.72
C PRO A 64 29.09 -12.45 7.80
N ILE A 65 28.65 -13.71 7.77
CA ILE A 65 29.57 -14.87 7.77
C ILE A 65 29.85 -15.42 6.36
N ASN A 66 29.16 -14.91 5.35
CA ASN A 66 29.33 -15.27 3.94
C ASN A 66 28.80 -14.16 3.01
N GLU A 67 28.95 -14.36 1.70
CA GLU A 67 28.54 -13.38 0.69
C GLU A 67 27.01 -13.18 0.61
N PHE A 68 26.22 -14.23 0.83
CA PHE A 68 24.76 -14.11 0.85
C PHE A 68 24.28 -13.23 2.01
N ASP A 69 24.87 -13.41 3.20
CA ASP A 69 24.60 -12.55 4.36
C ASP A 69 25.01 -11.11 4.10
N ARG A 70 26.15 -10.88 3.43
CA ARG A 70 26.61 -9.54 3.08
C ARG A 70 25.58 -8.84 2.19
N ILE A 71 25.13 -9.51 1.13
CA ILE A 71 24.11 -8.99 0.21
C ILE A 71 22.78 -8.78 0.94
N ALA A 72 22.32 -9.75 1.73
CA ALA A 72 21.07 -9.65 2.48
C ALA A 72 21.09 -8.48 3.47
N LYS A 73 22.21 -8.29 4.18
CA LYS A 73 22.43 -7.15 5.08
C LYS A 73 22.40 -5.82 4.31
N ASP A 74 23.11 -5.71 3.20
CA ASP A 74 23.17 -4.47 2.41
C ASP A 74 21.78 -4.09 1.87
N VAL A 75 21.04 -5.05 1.30
CA VAL A 75 19.68 -4.85 0.79
C VAL A 75 18.72 -4.49 1.93
N ALA A 76 18.76 -5.21 3.05
CA ALA A 76 17.88 -4.94 4.19
C ALA A 76 18.14 -3.55 4.78
N ILE A 77 19.41 -3.15 4.95
CA ILE A 77 19.75 -1.81 5.44
C ILE A 77 19.21 -0.75 4.49
N GLU A 78 19.43 -0.91 3.18
CA GLU A 78 18.94 0.04 2.18
C GLU A 78 17.42 0.16 2.26
N ARG A 79 16.71 -0.98 2.27
CA ARG A 79 15.27 -1.01 2.16
C ARG A 79 14.54 -0.50 3.39
N LEU A 80 14.93 -0.99 4.56
CA LEU A 80 14.37 -0.55 5.85
C LEU A 80 14.69 0.94 6.10
N THR A 81 15.89 1.41 5.74
CA THR A 81 16.22 2.85 5.84
C THR A 81 15.36 3.69 4.91
N SER A 82 15.14 3.24 3.67
CA SER A 82 14.29 3.97 2.72
C SER A 82 12.83 4.05 3.18
N GLU A 83 12.29 2.98 3.75
CA GLU A 83 10.92 2.95 4.28
C GLU A 83 10.75 3.88 5.49
N LEU A 84 11.71 3.87 6.43
CA LEU A 84 11.66 4.78 7.58
C LEU A 84 11.73 6.23 7.16
N ASN A 85 12.56 6.58 6.18
CA ASN A 85 12.63 7.95 5.68
C ASN A 85 11.27 8.44 5.12
N LEU A 86 10.55 7.59 4.40
CA LEU A 86 9.21 7.89 3.90
C LEU A 86 8.16 7.96 5.01
N ASN A 87 8.31 7.14 6.06
CA ASN A 87 7.45 7.17 7.23
C ASN A 87 7.63 8.47 8.03
N ASP A 88 8.87 8.79 8.38
CA ASP A 88 9.23 9.91 9.25
C ASP A 88 8.92 11.27 8.62
N THR A 89 8.86 11.32 7.29
CA THR A 89 8.46 12.49 6.50
C THR A 89 6.97 12.49 6.14
N PHE A 90 6.22 11.46 6.55
CA PHE A 90 4.82 11.19 6.22
C PHE A 90 4.50 11.07 4.73
N GLU A 91 5.50 11.00 3.85
CA GLU A 91 5.29 10.82 2.41
C GLU A 91 4.55 9.52 2.12
N ALA A 92 4.84 8.45 2.87
CA ALA A 92 4.13 7.18 2.76
C ALA A 92 2.63 7.28 3.09
N ARG A 93 2.20 8.30 3.86
CA ARG A 93 0.78 8.49 4.23
C ARG A 93 -0.04 9.14 3.11
N ILE A 94 0.62 9.90 2.24
CA ILE A 94 -0.01 10.69 1.18
C ILE A 94 0.27 10.16 -0.23
N LEU A 95 1.02 9.05 -0.37
CA LEU A 95 1.18 8.36 -1.64
C LEU A 95 -0.04 7.47 -1.92
N PHE A 96 -1.00 8.01 -2.66
CA PHE A 96 -2.08 7.22 -3.24
C PHE A 96 -2.54 7.83 -4.56
N ASN A 97 -3.08 6.99 -5.43
CA ASN A 97 -3.65 7.36 -6.71
C ASN A 97 -4.69 6.31 -7.14
N LEU A 98 -5.23 6.45 -8.35
CA LEU A 98 -6.22 5.51 -8.88
C LEU A 98 -5.69 4.08 -9.08
N ILE A 99 -4.39 3.93 -9.35
CA ILE A 99 -3.74 2.64 -9.60
C ILE A 99 -3.36 1.95 -8.28
N SER A 100 -2.80 2.71 -7.34
CA SER A 100 -2.34 2.20 -6.05
C SER A 100 -2.84 3.08 -4.90
N SER A 101 -3.69 2.51 -4.06
CA SER A 101 -4.25 3.15 -2.87
C SER A 101 -4.79 2.07 -1.92
N PRO A 102 -5.04 2.40 -0.64
CA PRO A 102 -5.73 1.49 0.26
C PRO A 102 -7.11 1.05 -0.25
N VAL A 103 -7.81 1.91 -1.00
CA VAL A 103 -9.10 1.59 -1.65
C VAL A 103 -8.94 0.47 -2.66
N THR A 104 -7.93 0.57 -3.53
CA THR A 104 -7.63 -0.46 -4.54
C THR A 104 -7.22 -1.77 -3.85
N SER A 105 -6.34 -1.73 -2.84
CA SER A 105 -5.89 -2.91 -2.12
C SER A 105 -7.03 -3.65 -1.42
N ILE A 106 -7.91 -2.92 -0.73
CA ILE A 106 -9.10 -3.49 -0.07
C ILE A 106 -10.02 -4.16 -1.09
N ARG A 107 -10.25 -3.56 -2.26
CA ARG A 107 -11.09 -4.20 -3.27
C ARG A 107 -10.42 -5.43 -3.90
N GLN A 108 -9.13 -5.34 -4.19
CA GLN A 108 -8.40 -6.40 -4.91
C GLN A 108 -8.20 -7.67 -4.09
N VAL A 109 -8.08 -7.58 -2.76
CA VAL A 109 -7.80 -8.75 -1.93
C VAL A 109 -8.87 -9.85 -2.06
N PHE A 110 -10.12 -9.49 -2.34
CA PHE A 110 -11.22 -10.43 -2.59
C PHE A 110 -11.07 -11.24 -3.89
N GLU A 111 -10.24 -10.78 -4.83
CA GLU A 111 -9.93 -11.56 -6.04
C GLU A 111 -8.94 -12.69 -5.77
N MET A 112 -8.15 -12.56 -4.70
CA MET A 112 -7.18 -13.58 -4.28
C MET A 112 -7.79 -14.67 -3.39
N MET A 113 -8.99 -14.44 -2.85
CA MET A 113 -9.68 -15.40 -1.98
C MET A 113 -10.36 -16.49 -2.82
N LYS A 114 -10.14 -17.75 -2.43
CA LYS A 114 -10.68 -18.93 -3.14
C LYS A 114 -12.10 -19.24 -2.66
N PRO A 115 -13.12 -19.34 -3.54
CA PRO A 115 -14.51 -19.53 -3.12
C PRO A 115 -14.83 -20.93 -2.59
N ASP A 116 -13.96 -21.91 -2.82
CA ASP A 116 -14.18 -23.32 -2.52
C ASP A 116 -13.77 -23.74 -1.09
N GLN A 117 -13.13 -22.86 -0.31
CA GLN A 117 -12.80 -23.16 1.08
C GLN A 117 -14.03 -22.98 1.98
N ALA A 118 -14.23 -23.91 2.92
CA ALA A 118 -15.40 -23.94 3.82
C ALA A 118 -15.59 -22.63 4.62
N GLU A 119 -14.49 -21.98 4.99
CA GLU A 119 -14.49 -20.77 5.83
C GLU A 119 -14.62 -19.46 5.02
N THR A 120 -14.52 -19.52 3.68
CA THR A 120 -14.40 -18.34 2.82
C THR A 120 -15.53 -17.36 3.03
N VAL A 121 -16.78 -17.84 3.08
CA VAL A 121 -17.95 -16.98 3.24
C VAL A 121 -17.88 -16.20 4.56
N SER A 122 -17.44 -16.85 5.65
CA SER A 122 -17.26 -16.21 6.95
C SER A 122 -16.14 -15.17 6.90
N ASN A 123 -14.99 -15.52 6.31
CA ASN A 123 -13.83 -14.63 6.20
C ASN A 123 -14.15 -13.40 5.33
N VAL A 124 -14.79 -13.59 4.17
CA VAL A 124 -15.26 -12.50 3.30
C VAL A 124 -16.26 -11.60 4.04
N THR A 125 -17.19 -12.18 4.79
CA THR A 125 -18.18 -11.40 5.57
C THR A 125 -17.47 -10.51 6.59
N LYS A 126 -16.53 -11.05 7.37
CA LYS A 126 -15.76 -10.28 8.36
C LYS A 126 -14.91 -9.19 7.70
N ARG A 127 -14.24 -9.51 6.60
CA ARG A 127 -13.40 -8.56 5.86
C ARG A 127 -14.23 -7.41 5.27
N LEU A 128 -15.41 -7.70 4.70
CA LEU A 128 -16.36 -6.69 4.26
C LEU A 128 -16.83 -5.80 5.42
N ALA A 129 -17.19 -6.40 6.55
CA ALA A 129 -17.62 -5.68 7.74
C ALA A 129 -16.51 -4.78 8.33
N GLY A 130 -15.24 -5.10 8.11
CA GLY A 130 -14.09 -4.31 8.56
C GLY A 130 -13.76 -3.08 7.70
N ILE A 131 -14.37 -2.93 6.51
CA ILE A 131 -13.99 -1.86 5.55
C ILE A 131 -14.21 -0.46 6.11
N ASP A 132 -15.31 -0.23 6.83
CA ASP A 132 -15.61 1.08 7.41
C ASP A 132 -14.53 1.51 8.44
N ALA A 133 -14.14 0.60 9.33
CA ALA A 133 -13.09 0.85 10.31
C ALA A 133 -11.73 1.10 9.64
N ALA A 134 -11.38 0.33 8.60
CA ALA A 134 -10.14 0.53 7.85
C ALA A 134 -10.11 1.92 7.18
N PHE A 135 -11.22 2.34 6.57
CA PHE A 135 -11.35 3.68 5.99
C PHE A 135 -11.34 4.80 7.03
N ALA A 136 -11.94 4.61 8.20
CA ALA A 136 -11.86 5.55 9.30
C ALA A 136 -10.41 5.75 9.77
N GLY A 137 -9.64 4.65 9.91
CA GLY A 137 -8.22 4.70 10.23
C GLY A 137 -7.40 5.39 9.14
N TRP A 138 -7.68 5.12 7.87
CA TRP A 138 -6.96 5.80 6.78
C TRP A 138 -7.27 7.31 6.75
N LYS A 139 -8.54 7.68 6.90
CA LYS A 139 -8.99 9.07 7.01
C LYS A 139 -8.25 9.81 8.14
N SER A 140 -8.15 9.21 9.32
CA SER A 140 -7.44 9.84 10.45
C SER A 140 -5.94 10.02 10.17
N SER A 141 -5.31 9.07 9.47
CA SER A 141 -3.92 9.22 9.00
C SER A 141 -3.74 10.37 8.00
N LEU A 142 -4.70 10.56 7.09
CA LEU A 142 -4.68 11.69 6.14
C LEU A 142 -4.87 13.03 6.83
N GLU A 143 -5.75 13.09 7.84
CA GLU A 143 -5.96 14.29 8.66
C GLU A 143 -4.70 14.63 9.47
N PHE A 144 -4.09 13.63 10.10
CA PHE A 144 -2.82 13.81 10.81
C PHE A 144 -1.70 14.33 9.90
N ALA A 145 -1.53 13.73 8.70
CA ALA A 145 -0.53 14.19 7.74
C ALA A 145 -0.82 15.64 7.28
N ALA A 146 -2.09 15.99 7.06
CA ALA A 146 -2.50 17.34 6.69
C ALA A 146 -2.15 18.38 7.78
N GLU A 147 -2.29 18.04 9.07
CA GLU A 147 -1.85 18.90 10.18
C GLU A 147 -0.33 19.15 10.18
N LYS A 148 0.45 18.23 9.58
CA LYS A 148 1.89 18.39 9.36
C LYS A 148 2.24 19.06 8.03
N GLY A 149 1.25 19.61 7.33
CA GLY A 149 1.44 20.28 6.04
C GLY A 149 1.69 19.30 4.88
N LYS A 150 1.38 18.02 5.06
CA LYS A 150 1.59 16.97 4.05
C LYS A 150 0.28 16.64 3.36
N PHE A 151 0.25 16.84 2.04
CA PHE A 151 -0.94 16.67 1.21
C PHE A 151 -0.63 15.91 -0.07
N ASN A 152 -1.61 15.11 -0.50
CA ASN A 152 -1.65 14.60 -1.87
C ASN A 152 -2.08 15.72 -2.86
N SER A 153 -1.87 15.51 -4.15
CA SER A 153 -2.43 16.36 -5.19
C SER A 153 -3.96 16.25 -5.22
N ARG A 154 -4.63 17.38 -5.44
CA ARG A 154 -6.10 17.44 -5.52
C ARG A 154 -6.63 16.51 -6.62
N ARG A 155 -5.91 16.39 -7.75
CA ARG A 155 -6.27 15.50 -8.85
C ARG A 155 -6.41 14.05 -8.38
N GLN A 156 -5.41 13.53 -7.66
CA GLN A 156 -5.43 12.14 -7.19
C GLN A 156 -6.51 11.90 -6.15
N VAL A 157 -6.76 12.86 -5.25
CA VAL A 157 -7.88 12.78 -4.30
C VAL A 157 -9.23 12.68 -5.01
N ILE A 158 -9.47 13.53 -6.02
CA ILE A 158 -10.73 13.51 -6.79
C ILE A 158 -10.86 12.22 -7.60
N ALA A 159 -9.76 11.69 -8.16
CA ALA A 159 -9.77 10.43 -8.87
C ALA A 159 -10.11 9.25 -7.94
N THR A 160 -9.47 9.17 -6.77
CA THR A 160 -9.79 8.13 -5.76
C THR A 160 -11.22 8.26 -5.23
N ALA A 161 -11.72 9.49 -5.03
CA ALA A 161 -13.12 9.70 -4.67
C ALA A 161 -14.09 9.17 -5.74
N GLY A 162 -13.78 9.33 -7.04
CA GLY A 162 -14.56 8.75 -8.13
C GLY A 162 -14.53 7.21 -8.16
N GLN A 163 -13.40 6.60 -7.79
CA GLN A 163 -13.31 5.14 -7.64
C GLN A 163 -14.17 4.63 -6.49
N LEU A 164 -14.09 5.28 -5.32
CA LEU A 164 -14.94 4.98 -4.16
C LEU A 164 -16.43 5.12 -4.51
N GLU A 165 -16.80 6.18 -5.24
CA GLU A 165 -18.18 6.37 -5.70
C GLU A 165 -18.63 5.21 -6.61
N SER A 166 -17.76 4.75 -7.51
CA SER A 166 -18.05 3.57 -8.34
C SER A 166 -18.22 2.31 -7.50
N PHE A 167 -17.39 2.13 -6.46
CA PHE A 167 -17.49 0.99 -5.56
C PHE A 167 -18.76 0.99 -4.71
N SER A 168 -19.24 2.17 -4.33
CA SER A 168 -20.51 2.33 -3.59
C SER A 168 -21.75 1.89 -4.38
N LYS A 169 -21.63 1.72 -5.71
CA LYS A 169 -22.72 1.34 -6.61
C LYS A 169 -22.75 -0.17 -6.89
N GLY A 170 -22.67 -0.98 -5.84
CA GLY A 170 -22.86 -2.43 -5.96
C GLY A 170 -21.58 -3.27 -6.09
N ALA A 171 -20.39 -2.69 -5.96
CA ALA A 171 -19.15 -3.45 -6.20
C ALA A 171 -18.89 -4.54 -5.15
N PHE A 172 -19.25 -4.30 -3.88
CA PHE A 172 -19.11 -5.30 -2.83
C PHE A 172 -20.29 -6.28 -2.79
N THR A 173 -21.47 -5.86 -3.25
CA THR A 173 -22.58 -6.76 -3.53
C THR A 173 -22.21 -7.77 -4.60
N ALA A 174 -21.47 -7.36 -5.64
CA ALA A 174 -20.94 -8.27 -6.64
C ALA A 174 -19.92 -9.25 -6.04
N VAL A 175 -19.06 -8.79 -5.12
CA VAL A 175 -18.16 -9.65 -4.33
C VAL A 175 -18.96 -10.67 -3.51
N ALA A 176 -19.97 -10.25 -2.75
CA ALA A 176 -20.81 -11.15 -1.97
C ALA A 176 -21.45 -12.25 -2.83
N LYS A 177 -22.00 -11.89 -3.99
CA LYS A 177 -22.59 -12.85 -4.94
C LYS A 177 -21.58 -13.84 -5.54
N LYS A 178 -20.31 -13.45 -5.67
CA LYS A 178 -19.24 -14.36 -6.10
C LYS A 178 -19.04 -15.51 -5.10
N PHE A 179 -19.13 -15.21 -3.80
CA PHE A 179 -18.90 -16.18 -2.73
C PHE A 179 -20.15 -16.88 -2.22
N ASN A 180 -21.33 -16.29 -2.45
CA ASN A 180 -22.62 -16.94 -2.21
C ASN A 180 -23.60 -16.67 -3.37
N PRO A 181 -23.53 -17.44 -4.48
CA PRO A 181 -24.36 -17.22 -5.65
C PRO A 181 -25.88 -17.29 -5.40
N ALA A 182 -26.32 -18.08 -4.41
CA ALA A 182 -27.72 -18.17 -4.01
C ALA A 182 -28.25 -16.86 -3.39
N GLY A 183 -27.37 -16.03 -2.83
CA GLY A 183 -27.74 -14.74 -2.25
C GLY A 183 -28.58 -14.81 -0.98
N ASP A 184 -28.65 -15.98 -0.34
CA ASP A 184 -29.45 -16.25 0.86
C ASP A 184 -28.70 -15.99 2.19
N ASN A 185 -27.39 -15.74 2.14
CA ASN A 185 -26.60 -15.33 3.29
C ASN A 185 -26.78 -13.82 3.57
N GLN A 186 -27.73 -13.52 4.46
CA GLN A 186 -28.08 -12.14 4.82
C GLN A 186 -26.90 -11.37 5.45
N GLY A 187 -26.11 -12.02 6.32
CA GLY A 187 -24.96 -11.37 6.97
C GLY A 187 -23.89 -10.92 5.98
N LEU A 188 -23.59 -11.75 4.98
CA LEU A 188 -22.67 -11.40 3.90
C LEU A 188 -23.19 -10.22 3.06
N MET A 189 -24.48 -10.23 2.72
CA MET A 189 -25.12 -9.16 1.94
C MET A 189 -25.17 -7.84 2.71
N ASP A 190 -25.42 -7.88 4.01
CA ASP A 190 -25.43 -6.68 4.86
C ASP A 190 -24.02 -6.11 5.05
N ALA A 191 -23.01 -6.97 5.23
CA ALA A 191 -21.61 -6.55 5.26
C ALA A 191 -21.18 -5.88 3.94
N ALA A 192 -21.61 -6.43 2.79
CA ALA A 192 -21.37 -5.82 1.48
C ALA A 192 -22.01 -4.43 1.34
N LYS A 193 -23.27 -4.26 1.76
CA LYS A 193 -23.95 -2.95 1.75
C LYS A 193 -23.28 -1.95 2.70
N SER A 194 -22.81 -2.42 3.86
CA SER A 194 -22.05 -1.58 4.81
C SER A 194 -20.76 -1.07 4.17
N ALA A 195 -20.01 -1.94 3.49
CA ALA A 195 -18.81 -1.55 2.74
C ALA A 195 -19.09 -0.52 1.64
N GLU A 196 -20.20 -0.67 0.91
CA GLU A 196 -20.64 0.29 -0.11
C GLU A 196 -21.00 1.65 0.49
N ALA A 197 -21.68 1.67 1.64
CA ALA A 197 -21.98 2.90 2.37
C ALA A 197 -20.70 3.58 2.87
N ALA A 198 -19.73 2.81 3.38
CA ALA A 198 -18.42 3.33 3.79
C ALA A 198 -17.67 3.97 2.60
N CYS A 199 -17.73 3.36 1.41
CA CYS A 199 -17.20 3.96 0.19
C CYS A 199 -17.88 5.28 -0.18
N ALA A 200 -19.22 5.35 -0.13
CA ALA A 200 -19.95 6.59 -0.41
C ALA A 200 -19.59 7.72 0.58
N SER A 201 -19.50 7.38 1.86
CA SER A 201 -19.11 8.31 2.93
C SER A 201 -17.69 8.84 2.71
N LEU A 202 -16.73 7.96 2.47
CA LEU A 202 -15.34 8.35 2.24
C LEU A 202 -15.18 9.16 0.94
N SER A 203 -15.90 8.80 -0.14
CA SER A 203 -15.91 9.57 -1.39
C SER A 203 -16.37 11.01 -1.14
N THR A 204 -17.47 11.19 -0.42
CA THR A 204 -18.02 12.50 -0.06
C THR A 204 -17.00 13.30 0.77
N TRP A 205 -16.45 12.70 1.82
CA TRP A 205 -15.43 13.36 2.65
C TRP A 205 -14.19 13.76 1.85
N MET A 206 -13.71 12.90 0.94
CA MET A 206 -12.57 13.22 0.09
C MET A 206 -12.84 14.42 -0.80
N ARG A 207 -14.04 14.54 -1.38
CA ARG A 207 -14.42 15.65 -2.26
C ARG A 207 -14.62 16.95 -1.50
N ASP A 208 -15.34 16.88 -0.39
CA ASP A 208 -15.89 18.07 0.27
C ASP A 208 -14.99 18.59 1.39
N SER A 209 -14.23 17.69 2.04
CA SER A 209 -13.39 18.03 3.19
C SER A 209 -11.89 17.97 2.88
N TYR A 210 -11.41 16.92 2.21
CA TYR A 210 -9.97 16.70 2.02
C TYR A 210 -9.42 17.41 0.78
N ALA A 211 -10.05 17.24 -0.39
CA ALA A 211 -9.61 17.84 -1.65
C ALA A 211 -9.45 19.37 -1.62
N PRO A 212 -10.27 20.16 -0.90
CA PRO A 212 -10.06 21.61 -0.78
C PRO A 212 -8.76 21.99 -0.05
N LYS A 213 -8.20 21.09 0.77
CA LYS A 213 -6.93 21.29 1.48
C LYS A 213 -5.70 20.88 0.62
N CYS A 214 -5.93 20.14 -0.46
CA CYS A 214 -4.88 19.54 -1.27
C CYS A 214 -4.28 20.50 -2.30
N LEU A 215 -3.07 20.18 -2.76
CA LEU A 215 -2.33 20.99 -3.73
C LEU A 215 -2.98 20.91 -5.12
N ALA A 216 -3.21 22.08 -5.74
CA ALA A 216 -3.74 22.15 -7.10
C ALA A 216 -2.70 21.74 -8.17
N VAL A 217 -1.41 21.95 -7.88
CA VAL A 217 -0.29 21.60 -8.75
C VAL A 217 0.11 20.15 -8.51
N ASP A 218 0.25 19.37 -9.58
CA ASP A 218 0.61 17.94 -9.48
C ASP A 218 2.12 17.72 -9.27
N GLY A 219 2.96 18.67 -9.69
CA GLY A 219 4.41 18.59 -9.52
C GLY A 219 4.80 18.55 -8.05
N VAL A 220 5.44 17.46 -7.62
CA VAL A 220 5.78 17.23 -6.20
C VAL A 220 7.04 17.97 -5.73
N GLY A 221 7.82 18.52 -6.66
CA GLY A 221 9.10 19.17 -6.36
C GLY A 221 10.25 18.18 -6.16
N GLU A 222 11.48 18.69 -6.29
CA GLU A 222 12.69 17.87 -6.32
C GLU A 222 12.93 17.09 -5.02
N GLU A 223 12.78 17.73 -3.87
CA GLU A 223 13.03 17.11 -2.56
C GLU A 223 12.18 15.86 -2.34
N ARG A 224 10.88 15.96 -2.61
CA ARG A 224 9.93 14.84 -2.50
C ARG A 224 10.21 13.78 -3.56
N TYR A 225 10.48 14.22 -4.80
CA TYR A 225 10.76 13.30 -5.90
C TYR A 225 12.02 12.47 -5.64
N LYS A 226 13.09 13.08 -5.11
CA LYS A 226 14.36 12.40 -4.82
C LYS A 226 14.19 11.26 -3.82
N MET A 227 13.35 11.45 -2.80
CA MET A 227 13.05 10.43 -1.80
C MET A 227 12.36 9.20 -2.42
N TRP A 228 11.35 9.44 -3.26
CA TRP A 228 10.64 8.38 -3.97
C TRP A 228 11.52 7.73 -5.05
N ALA A 229 12.33 8.49 -5.78
CA ALA A 229 13.26 7.96 -6.77
C ALA A 229 14.25 6.98 -6.12
N ARG A 230 14.82 7.35 -4.95
CA ARG A 230 15.64 6.43 -4.17
C ARG A 230 14.86 5.20 -3.73
N HIS A 231 13.65 5.38 -3.22
CA HIS A 231 12.83 4.26 -2.80
C HIS A 231 12.57 3.28 -3.94
N PHE A 232 12.15 3.74 -5.13
CA PHE A 232 11.81 2.83 -6.23
C PHE A 232 13.02 2.23 -6.94
N THR A 233 14.18 2.89 -6.92
CA THR A 233 15.38 2.43 -7.66
C THR A 233 16.45 1.78 -6.80
N GLY A 234 16.42 2.00 -5.48
CA GLY A 234 17.50 1.62 -4.57
C GLY A 234 18.78 2.44 -4.73
N ALA A 235 18.74 3.53 -5.52
CA ALA A 235 19.91 4.32 -5.89
C ALA A 235 19.74 5.81 -5.54
N ASN A 236 20.85 6.49 -5.22
CA ASN A 236 20.87 7.95 -5.06
C ASN A 236 21.23 8.60 -6.40
N LEU A 237 20.22 8.80 -7.25
CA LEU A 237 20.39 9.33 -8.59
C LEU A 237 20.62 10.85 -8.60
N ASP A 238 21.44 11.32 -9.53
CA ASP A 238 21.38 12.71 -9.98
C ASP A 238 20.15 12.85 -10.90
N LEU A 239 19.13 13.56 -10.41
CA LEU A 239 17.85 13.66 -11.10
C LEU A 239 17.95 14.42 -12.43
N ARG A 240 18.86 15.41 -12.52
CA ARG A 240 19.01 16.21 -13.74
C ARG A 240 19.77 15.42 -14.80
N ASP A 241 20.88 14.80 -14.41
CA ASP A 241 21.65 13.91 -15.30
C ASP A 241 20.78 12.74 -15.80
N THR A 242 20.01 12.12 -14.90
CA THR A 242 19.09 11.03 -15.28
C THR A 242 18.03 11.49 -16.29
N TYR A 243 17.49 12.70 -16.13
CA TYR A 243 16.54 13.28 -17.09
C TYR A 243 17.18 13.50 -18.46
N GLU A 244 18.37 14.12 -18.51
CA GLU A 244 19.08 14.40 -19.76
C GLU A 244 19.49 13.12 -20.48
N TRP A 245 19.98 12.12 -19.73
CA TRP A 245 20.21 10.77 -20.24
C TRP A 245 18.94 10.16 -20.85
N GLY A 246 17.80 10.28 -20.18
CA GLY A 246 16.52 9.76 -20.65
C GLY A 246 16.05 10.39 -21.96
N ILE A 247 16.22 11.71 -22.13
CA ILE A 247 15.94 12.40 -23.40
C ILE A 247 16.81 11.85 -24.54
N LYS A 248 18.11 11.67 -24.28
CA LYS A 248 19.03 11.09 -25.26
C LYS A 248 18.66 9.64 -25.62
N GLN A 249 18.23 8.84 -24.65
CA GLN A 249 17.77 7.47 -24.94
C GLN A 249 16.51 7.48 -25.81
N LEU A 250 15.57 8.40 -25.57
CA LEU A 250 14.37 8.54 -26.39
C LEU A 250 14.71 8.87 -27.84
N GLU A 251 15.66 9.79 -28.07
CA GLU A 251 16.15 10.13 -29.42
C GLU A 251 16.73 8.89 -30.12
N ILE A 252 17.63 8.15 -29.46
CA ILE A 252 18.24 6.93 -30.02
C ILE A 252 17.19 5.87 -30.35
N ILE A 253 16.18 5.68 -29.47
CA ILE A 253 15.10 4.72 -29.70
C ILE A 253 14.29 5.14 -30.93
N ASN A 254 13.94 6.42 -31.05
CA ASN A 254 13.19 6.93 -32.21
C ASN A 254 13.96 6.76 -33.52
N GLU A 255 15.26 7.07 -33.54
CA GLU A 255 16.11 6.86 -34.72
C GLU A 255 16.14 5.39 -35.15
N ARG A 256 16.23 4.47 -34.19
CA ARG A 256 16.19 3.02 -34.45
C ARG A 256 14.83 2.58 -34.98
N MET A 257 13.73 3.11 -34.44
CA MET A 257 12.38 2.80 -34.91
C MET A 257 12.17 3.28 -36.35
N TRP A 258 12.63 4.49 -36.70
CA TRP A 258 12.54 5.00 -38.07
C TRP A 258 13.42 4.23 -39.05
N SER A 259 14.58 3.75 -38.62
CA SER A 259 15.47 2.95 -39.47
C SER A 259 14.94 1.53 -39.72
N ALA A 260 14.06 1.02 -38.85
CA ALA A 260 13.48 -0.31 -38.94
C ALA A 260 12.12 -0.35 -39.66
N ALA A 261 11.49 0.80 -39.90
CA ALA A 261 10.22 0.95 -40.60
C ALA A 261 10.41 1.05 -42.12
#